data_AF-A0A268U3C6-F1
#
_entry.id   AF-A0A268U3C6-F1
#
_cell.length_a   1.000
_cell.length_b   1.000
_cell.length_c   1.000
_cell.angle_alpha   90.00
_cell.angle_beta   90.00
_cell.angle_gamma   90.00
#
_symmetry.space_group_name_H-M   'P 1'
#
loop_
_entity.id
_entity.type
_entity.pdbx_description
1 polymer ?
#
loop_
_entity_poly.entity_id
_entity_poly.type
_entity_poly.pdbx_seq_one_letter_code
_entity_poly.pdbx_strand_id
1 'polypeptide(L)' 'MTQEFIEIKISGRKFQIRLNGFTQEAIDEIKQTFEDQNLELVELLQSHLNKIQEYSLLNQHLKGILQKISQ' A
#
# COMPACT_ATOMS: atom_id res chain seq x y z
N MET A 1 -2.84 14.19 -18.97
CA MET A 1 -2.75 13.35 -17.77
C MET A 1 -2.16 12.02 -18.18
N THR A 2 -0.88 11.83 -17.92
CA THR A 2 -0.18 10.56 -18.14
C THR A 2 -0.80 9.52 -17.20
N GLN A 3 -1.42 8.48 -17.76
CA GLN A 3 -1.91 7.37 -16.96
C GLN A 3 -0.67 6.63 -16.43
N GLU A 4 -0.41 6.73 -15.12
CA GLU A 4 0.67 5.99 -14.49
C GLU A 4 0.21 4.56 -14.22
N PHE A 5 0.84 3.63 -14.93
CA PHE A 5 0.68 2.21 -14.71
C PHE A 5 1.96 1.66 -14.09
N ILE A 6 1.81 0.62 -13.29
CA ILE A 6 2.92 -0.22 -12.83
C ILE A 6 2.72 -1.65 -13.33
N GLU A 7 3.80 -2.29 -13.78
CA GLU A 7 3.83 -3.71 -14.06
C GLU A 7 4.35 -4.43 -12.81
N ILE A 8 3.58 -5.40 -12.31
CA ILE A 8 3.96 -6.21 -11.16
C ILE A 8 3.92 -7.70 -11.53
N LYS A 9 4.75 -8.52 -10.90
CA LYS A 9 4.73 -9.98 -11.08
C LYS A 9 4.23 -10.65 -9.80
N ILE A 10 3.16 -11.44 -9.92
CA ILE A 10 2.59 -12.23 -8.82
C ILE A 10 2.54 -13.69 -9.27
N SER A 11 3.21 -14.58 -8.53
CA SER A 11 3.27 -16.03 -8.77
C SER A 11 3.56 -16.37 -10.25
N GLY A 12 4.55 -15.66 -10.84
CA GLY A 12 4.98 -15.85 -12.22
C GLY A 12 4.09 -15.19 -13.28
N ARG A 13 3.00 -14.54 -12.90
CA ARG A 13 2.09 -13.81 -13.82
C ARG A 13 2.32 -12.31 -13.74
N LYS A 14 2.35 -11.66 -14.90
CA LYS A 14 2.45 -10.20 -15.00
C LYS A 14 1.08 -9.55 -14.93
N PHE A 15 0.95 -8.52 -14.12
CA PHE A 15 -0.25 -7.70 -13.98
C PHE A 15 0.11 -6.24 -14.19
N GLN A 16 -0.80 -5.50 -14.83
CA GLN A 16 -0.68 -4.07 -15.00
C GLN A 16 -1.73 -3.37 -14.13
N ILE A 17 -1.27 -2.55 -13.18
CA ILE A 17 -2.14 -1.83 -12.24
C ILE A 17 -2.16 -0.35 -12.58
N ARG A 18 -3.34 0.26 -12.56
CA ARG A 18 -3.54 1.71 -12.70
C ARG A 18 -3.37 2.39 -11.35
N LEU A 19 -2.54 3.43 -11.28
CA LEU A 19 -2.31 4.21 -10.06
C LEU A 19 -3.12 5.52 -10.04
N ASN A 20 -4.36 5.48 -10.55
CA ASN A 20 -5.22 6.66 -10.58
C ASN A 20 -5.59 7.11 -9.16
N GLY A 21 -5.27 8.36 -8.81
CA GLY A 21 -5.65 8.98 -7.52
C GLY A 21 -4.67 8.75 -6.37
N PHE A 22 -3.53 8.11 -6.63
CA PHE A 22 -2.44 8.01 -5.66
C PHE A 22 -1.62 9.31 -5.64
N THR A 23 -1.06 9.65 -4.48
CA THR A 23 -0.07 10.74 -4.36
C THR A 23 1.24 10.30 -4.99
N GLN A 24 2.10 11.25 -5.38
CA GLN A 24 3.42 10.92 -5.94
C GLN A 24 4.25 10.07 -4.96
N GLU A 25 4.23 10.43 -3.68
CA GLU A 25 4.89 9.67 -2.62
C GLU A 25 4.40 8.21 -2.56
N ALA A 26 3.09 7.99 -2.61
CA ALA A 26 2.53 6.64 -2.64
C ALA A 26 2.89 5.89 -3.92
N ILE A 27 2.94 6.59 -5.06
CA ILE A 27 3.39 6.00 -6.34
C ILE A 27 4.85 5.54 -6.24
N ASP A 28 5.72 6.36 -5.65
CA ASP A 28 7.14 6.06 -5.50
C ASP A 28 7.35 4.87 -4.56
N GLU A 29 6.63 4.80 -3.45
CA GLU A 29 6.64 3.65 -2.54
C GLU A 29 6.13 2.37 -3.22
N ILE A 30 5.04 2.46 -4.00
CA ILE A 30 4.48 1.33 -4.74
C ILE A 30 5.52 0.83 -5.76
N LYS A 31 6.15 1.73 -6.52
CA LYS A 31 7.24 1.36 -7.44
C LYS A 31 8.35 0.66 -6.69
N GLN A 32 8.87 1.25 -5.61
CA GLN A 32 9.94 0.64 -4.80
C GLN A 32 9.56 -0.74 -4.23
N THR A 33 8.29 -0.95 -3.88
CA THR A 33 7.80 -2.22 -3.31
C THR A 33 7.69 -3.32 -4.36
N PHE A 34 7.28 -3.00 -5.59
CA PHE A 34 6.90 -4.00 -6.59
C PHE A 34 7.84 -4.07 -7.81
N GLU A 35 8.72 -3.09 -7.99
CA GLU A 35 9.68 -3.05 -9.10
C GLU A 35 10.62 -4.27 -9.01
N ASP A 36 10.68 -5.03 -10.10
CA ASP A 36 11.48 -6.25 -10.28
C ASP A 36 11.22 -7.43 -9.32
N GLN A 37 10.24 -7.34 -8.42
CA GLN A 37 9.90 -8.45 -7.51
C GLN A 37 8.86 -9.38 -8.15
N ASN A 38 9.09 -10.69 -8.05
CA ASN A 38 8.04 -11.70 -8.27
C ASN A 38 7.55 -12.16 -6.90
N LEU A 39 6.44 -11.57 -6.46
CA LEU A 39 5.85 -11.87 -5.16
C LEU A 39 4.95 -13.09 -5.25
N GLU A 40 4.96 -13.92 -4.21
CA GLU A 40 3.96 -14.96 -4.09
C GLU A 40 2.64 -14.40 -3.54
N LEU A 41 1.51 -15.00 -3.94
CA LEU A 41 0.19 -14.54 -3.50
C LEU A 41 0.05 -14.52 -1.97
N VAL A 42 0.68 -15.47 -1.29
CA VAL A 42 0.69 -15.56 0.19
C VAL A 42 1.42 -14.38 0.80
N GLU A 43 2.55 -13.96 0.22
CA GLU A 43 3.33 -12.80 0.69
C GLU A 43 2.55 -11.51 0.49
N LEU A 44 1.87 -11.37 -0.65
CA LEU A 44 1.00 -10.23 -0.92
C LEU A 44 -0.16 -10.15 0.07
N LEU A 45 -0.80 -11.29 0.36
CA LEU A 45 -1.90 -11.36 1.32
C LEU A 45 -1.42 -11.03 2.74
N GLN A 46 -0.28 -11.57 3.17
CA GLN A 46 0.31 -11.26 4.46
C GLN A 46 0.67 -9.77 4.57
N SER A 47 1.28 -9.19 3.53
CA SER A 47 1.57 -7.75 3.48
C SER A 47 0.29 -6.92 3.63
N HIS A 48 -0.79 -7.32 2.98
CA HIS A 48 -2.08 -6.64 3.11
C HIS A 48 -2.67 -6.76 4.53
N LEU A 49 -2.63 -7.95 5.14
CA LEU A 49 -3.10 -8.17 6.51
C LEU A 49 -2.31 -7.33 7.53
N ASN A 50 -0.99 -7.24 7.36
CA ASN A 50 -0.14 -6.38 8.19
C ASN A 50 -0.51 -4.90 8.04
N LYS A 51 -0.72 -4.42 6.80
CA LYS A 51 -1.18 -3.03 6.57
C LYS A 51 -2.51 -2.75 7.26
N ILE A 52 -3.47 -3.69 7.24
CA ILE A 52 -4.75 -3.54 7.97
C ILE A 52 -4.50 -3.35 9.47
N GLN A 53 -3.60 -4.14 10.06
CA GLN A 53 -3.24 -4.03 11.47
C GLN A 53 -2.59 -2.67 11.78
N GLU A 54 -1.64 -2.23 10.96
CA GLU A 54 -0.97 -0.93 11.09
C GLU A 54 -1.98 0.22 11.02
N TYR A 55 -2.90 0.21 10.05
CA TYR A 55 -3.98 1.19 9.95
C TYR A 55 -4.89 1.18 11.17
N SER A 56 -5.21 0.00 11.70
CA SER A 56 -6.01 -0.11 12.92
C SER A 56 -5.32 0.54 14.12
N LEU A 57 -4.02 0.28 14.31
CA LEU A 57 -3.22 0.89 15.37
C LEU A 57 -3.09 2.41 15.20
N LEU A 58 -2.82 2.88 13.98
CA LEU A 58 -2.73 4.30 13.68
C LEU A 58 -4.05 5.01 13.99
N ASN A 59 -5.18 4.43 13.60
CA ASN A 59 -6.51 4.97 13.91
C ASN A 59 -6.78 5.01 15.42
N GLN A 60 -6.33 4.00 16.18
CA GLN A 60 -6.43 4.02 17.64
C GLN A 60 -5.58 5.15 18.25
N HIS A 61 -4.34 5.32 17.79
CA HIS A 61 -3.48 6.40 18.24
C HIS A 61 -4.08 7.78 17.92
N LEU A 62 -4.60 7.98 16.71
CA LEU A 62 -5.26 9.22 16.31
C LEU A 62 -6.48 9.52 17.19
N LYS A 63 -7.33 8.52 17.45
CA LYS A 63 -8.46 8.67 18.39
C LYS A 63 -7.98 9.08 19.78
N GLY A 64 -6.91 8.46 20.28
CA GLY A 64 -6.32 8.81 21.57
C GLY A 64 -5.76 10.23 21.61
N ILE A 65 -5.10 10.69 20.53
CA ILE A 65 -4.60 12.06 20.42
C ILE A 65 -5.77 13.06 20.38
N LEU A 66 -6.79 12.80 19.56
CA LEU A 66 -7.97 13.66 19.45
C LEU A 66 -8.70 13.82 20.80
N GLN A 67 -8.84 12.73 21.55
CA GLN A 67 -9.41 12.76 22.90
C GLN A 67 -8.61 13.65 23.85
N LYS A 68 -7.28 13.58 23.81
CA LYS A 68 -6.39 14.40 24.66
C LYS A 68 -6.41 15.89 24.31
N ILE A 69 -6.65 16.23 23.03
CA ILE A 69 -6.71 17.63 22.58
C ILE A 69 -8.10 18.24 22.84
N SER A 70 -9.13 17.40 22.92
CA SER A 70 -10.52 17.84 23.16
C SER A 70 -10.88 17.97 24.65
N GLN A 71 -9.96 17.64 25.55
CA GLN A 71 -10.06 17.82 27.01
C GLN A 71 -9.21 19.00 27.46
#